data_AF-A0A1F7PMH7-F1
#
_entry.id   AF-A0A1F7PMH7-F1
#
_cell.length_a   1.000
_cell.length_b   1.000
_cell.length_c   1.000
_cell.angle_alpha   90.00
_cell.angle_beta   90.00
_cell.angle_gamma   90.00
#
_symmetry.space_group_name_H-M   'P 1'
#
loop_
_entity.id
_entity.type
_entity.pdbx_description
1 polymer ?
#
loop_
_entity_poly.entity_id
_entity_poly.type
_entity_poly.pdbx_seq_one_letter_code
_entity_poly.pdbx_strand_id
1 'polypeptide(L)'
;MLDVTDVRALDRVFQTIMRRVVETGRAPHYAELGPALGCTPEEARRAIHAIFKRGYPGWLHPGTDLIASFPPFNSQPTQYRISVGGEQRWFGQCGFEALATCWLFPGRTVTIEASCLDCGDPMALEIRDGRLEAVEPATVVGHCNSPWSLLADPKNIPFM
;
A
#
# COMPACT_ATOMS: atom_id res chain seq x y z
N MET A 1 -22.86 12.01 -12.44
CA MET A 1 -22.69 11.82 -11.00
C MET A 1 -21.90 10.55 -10.78
N LEU A 2 -20.87 10.56 -9.92
CA LEU A 2 -20.11 9.35 -9.60
C LEU A 2 -20.95 8.45 -8.69
N ASP A 3 -21.51 7.37 -9.24
CA ASP A 3 -22.31 6.40 -8.50
C ASP A 3 -21.39 5.48 -7.67
N VAL A 4 -21.44 5.62 -6.35
CA VAL A 4 -20.61 4.84 -5.41
C VAL A 4 -21.13 3.41 -5.18
N THR A 5 -22.31 3.07 -5.70
CA THR A 5 -22.86 1.71 -5.64
C THR A 5 -22.34 0.85 -6.79
N ASP A 6 -22.05 1.46 -7.95
CA ASP A 6 -21.43 0.83 -9.11
C ASP A 6 -19.95 0.49 -8.85
N VAL A 7 -19.65 -0.81 -8.86
CA VAL A 7 -18.27 -1.32 -8.68
C VAL A 7 -17.34 -0.81 -9.77
N ARG A 8 -17.81 -0.66 -11.01
CA ARG A 8 -16.97 -0.16 -12.11
C ARG A 8 -16.58 1.31 -11.92
N ALA A 9 -17.44 2.10 -11.28
CA ALA A 9 -17.13 3.48 -10.92
C ALA A 9 -16.06 3.52 -9.81
N LEU A 10 -16.19 2.70 -8.78
CA LEU A 10 -15.18 2.58 -7.72
C LEU A 10 -13.83 2.05 -8.23
N ASP A 11 -13.84 1.10 -9.17
CA ASP A 11 -12.62 0.61 -9.81
C ASP A 11 -11.88 1.73 -10.56
N ARG A 12 -12.59 2.62 -11.27
CA ARG A 12 -11.96 3.78 -11.92
C ARG A 12 -11.32 4.73 -10.91
N VAL A 13 -11.96 4.95 -9.77
CA VAL A 13 -11.43 5.77 -8.67
C VAL A 13 -10.17 5.10 -8.11
N PHE A 14 -10.25 3.81 -7.80
CA PHE A 14 -9.13 2.99 -7.32
C PHE A 14 -7.92 3.07 -8.24
N GLN A 15 -8.12 2.81 -9.53
CA GLN A 15 -7.06 2.83 -10.53
C GLN A 15 -6.44 4.22 -10.68
N THR A 16 -7.27 5.27 -10.58
CA THR A 16 -6.78 6.65 -10.63
C THR A 16 -5.91 6.98 -9.42
N ILE A 17 -6.32 6.57 -8.22
CA ILE A 17 -5.52 6.73 -6.99
C ILE A 17 -4.22 5.96 -7.10
N MET A 18 -4.28 4.67 -7.45
CA MET A 18 -3.09 3.81 -7.55
C MET A 18 -2.08 4.36 -8.55
N ARG A 19 -2.53 4.74 -9.74
CA ARG A 19 -1.69 5.37 -10.76
C ARG A 19 -1.04 6.66 -10.25
N ARG A 20 -1.77 7.51 -9.53
CA ARG A 20 -1.19 8.73 -8.94
C ARG A 20 -0.13 8.43 -7.89
N VAL A 21 -0.33 7.42 -7.05
CA VAL A 21 0.69 6.99 -6.07
C VAL A 21 1.95 6.53 -6.80
N VAL A 22 1.81 5.66 -7.80
CA VAL A 22 2.92 5.15 -8.63
C VAL A 22 3.67 6.27 -9.36
N GLU A 23 2.96 7.28 -9.87
CA GLU A 23 3.57 8.40 -10.60
C GLU A 23 4.29 9.38 -9.67
N THR A 24 3.71 9.66 -8.49
CA THR A 24 4.10 10.84 -7.69
C THR A 24 4.74 10.51 -6.34
N GLY A 25 4.68 9.27 -5.87
CA GLY A 25 5.16 8.91 -4.53
C GLY A 25 4.18 9.19 -3.39
N ARG A 26 3.05 9.87 -3.66
CA ARG A 26 2.06 10.23 -2.63
C ARG A 26 0.64 9.88 -3.04
N ALA A 27 -0.21 9.55 -2.08
CA ALA A 27 -1.64 9.45 -2.34
C ALA A 27 -2.22 10.84 -2.68
N PRO A 28 -3.11 10.92 -3.69
CA PRO A 28 -3.78 12.16 -4.02
C PRO A 28 -4.79 12.55 -2.93
N HIS A 29 -4.95 13.85 -2.71
CA HIS A 29 -6.12 14.38 -2.01
C HIS A 29 -7.36 14.19 -2.89
N TYR A 30 -8.54 13.96 -2.30
CA TYR A 30 -9.77 13.69 -3.06
C TYR A 30 -10.13 14.82 -4.04
N ALA A 31 -9.79 16.07 -3.70
CA ALA A 31 -10.00 17.23 -4.56
C ALA A 31 -9.14 17.21 -5.85
N GLU A 32 -8.04 16.46 -5.89
CA GLU A 32 -7.16 16.33 -7.05
C GLU A 32 -7.71 15.32 -8.09
N LEU A 33 -8.74 14.54 -7.74
CA LEU A 33 -9.27 13.47 -8.60
C LEU A 33 -10.27 13.96 -9.65
N GLY A 34 -10.87 15.13 -9.44
CA GLY A 34 -11.92 15.69 -10.29
C GLY A 34 -11.56 15.73 -11.78
N PRO A 35 -10.41 16.32 -12.18
CA PRO A 35 -10.01 16.40 -13.59
C PRO A 35 -9.88 15.03 -14.28
N ALA A 36 -9.42 14.00 -13.56
CA ALA A 36 -9.24 12.66 -14.13
C ALA A 36 -10.54 11.84 -14.21
N LEU A 37 -11.51 12.14 -13.34
CA LEU A 37 -12.74 11.35 -13.18
C LEU A 37 -14.00 12.06 -13.67
N GLY A 38 -13.92 13.34 -14.03
CA GLY A 38 -15.08 14.15 -14.41
C GLY A 38 -16.10 14.29 -13.27
N CYS A 39 -15.62 14.40 -12.03
CA CYS A 39 -16.47 14.46 -10.83
C CYS A 39 -16.12 15.66 -9.94
N THR A 40 -17.04 16.00 -9.04
CA THR A 40 -16.82 17.00 -7.99
C THR A 40 -15.93 16.45 -6.87
N PRO A 41 -15.24 17.30 -6.10
CA PRO A 41 -14.45 16.85 -4.94
C PRO A 41 -15.26 16.01 -3.95
N GLU A 42 -16.51 16.39 -3.69
CA GLU A 42 -17.38 15.68 -2.75
C GLU A 42 -17.78 14.28 -3.27
N GLU A 43 -17.99 14.13 -4.58
CA GLU A 43 -18.21 12.81 -5.19
C GLU A 43 -16.96 11.91 -5.04
N ALA A 44 -15.78 12.44 -5.33
CA ALA A 44 -14.52 11.72 -5.17
C ALA A 44 -14.29 11.30 -3.72
N ARG A 45 -14.54 12.22 -2.77
CA ARG A 45 -14.45 11.95 -1.32
C ARG A 45 -15.36 10.78 -0.93
N ARG A 46 -16.65 10.82 -1.30
CA ARG A 46 -17.58 9.72 -1.03
C ARG A 46 -17.15 8.40 -1.65
N ALA A 47 -16.59 8.42 -2.85
CA ALA A 47 -16.12 7.20 -3.52
C ALA A 47 -14.93 6.57 -2.80
N ILE A 48 -13.97 7.37 -2.31
CA ILE A 48 -12.86 6.87 -1.49
C ILE A 48 -13.38 6.19 -0.22
N HIS A 49 -14.31 6.84 0.49
CA HIS A 49 -14.95 6.24 1.67
C HIS A 49 -15.69 4.94 1.33
N ALA A 50 -16.35 4.88 0.18
CA ALA A 50 -17.05 3.68 -0.28
C ALA A 50 -16.11 2.51 -0.58
N ILE A 51 -14.90 2.78 -1.11
CA ILE A 51 -13.86 1.75 -1.32
C ILE A 51 -13.48 1.12 0.02
N PHE A 52 -13.15 1.92 1.03
CA PHE A 52 -12.76 1.39 2.35
C PHE A 52 -13.92 0.71 3.08
N LYS A 53 -15.13 1.26 3.00
CA LYS A 53 -16.33 0.64 3.60
C LYS A 53 -16.63 -0.75 3.02
N ARG A 54 -16.22 -1.03 1.78
CA ARG A 54 -16.36 -2.34 1.14
C ARG A 54 -15.35 -3.39 1.64
N GLY A 55 -14.45 -3.03 2.56
CA GLY A 55 -13.48 -3.95 3.15
C GLY A 55 -12.13 -3.97 2.42
N TYR A 56 -11.85 -2.99 1.56
CA TYR A 56 -10.49 -2.80 1.07
C TYR A 56 -9.56 -2.50 2.25
N PRO A 57 -8.43 -3.22 2.44
CA PRO A 57 -7.62 -3.16 3.65
C PRO A 57 -6.71 -1.91 3.74
N GLY A 58 -7.24 -0.74 3.35
CA GLY A 58 -6.61 0.57 3.51
C GLY A 58 -7.42 1.46 4.46
N TRP A 59 -6.88 2.64 4.78
CA TRP A 59 -7.53 3.57 5.72
C TRP A 59 -7.15 5.03 5.46
N LEU A 60 -8.05 5.91 5.92
CA LEU A 60 -7.81 7.34 6.00
C LEU A 60 -7.09 7.70 7.30
N HIS A 61 -6.36 8.81 7.30
CA HIS A 61 -5.81 9.36 8.52
C HIS A 61 -6.97 9.83 9.43
N PRO A 62 -6.98 9.47 10.74
CA PRO A 62 -8.05 9.83 11.66
C PRO A 62 -8.39 11.33 11.65
N GLY A 63 -9.68 11.63 11.66
CA GLY A 63 -10.19 13.02 11.67
C GLY A 63 -10.01 13.78 10.36
N THR A 64 -9.59 13.12 9.27
CA THR A 64 -9.36 13.74 7.96
C THR A 64 -9.89 12.87 6.83
N ASP A 65 -9.81 13.36 5.59
CA ASP A 65 -10.04 12.60 4.36
C ASP A 65 -8.71 12.29 3.61
N LEU A 66 -7.56 12.39 4.30
CA LEU A 66 -6.26 12.05 3.73
C LEU A 66 -6.10 10.53 3.70
N ILE A 67 -5.72 9.98 2.54
CA ILE A 67 -5.41 8.56 2.41
C ILE A 67 -4.09 8.29 3.13
N ALA A 68 -4.18 7.58 4.27
CA ALA A 68 -3.01 7.15 5.03
C ALA A 68 -2.44 5.87 4.42
N SER A 69 -3.26 4.83 4.26
CA SER A 69 -2.86 3.57 3.64
C SER A 69 -3.74 3.22 2.44
N PHE A 70 -3.10 2.83 1.35
CA PHE A 70 -3.75 2.33 0.15
C PHE A 70 -2.87 1.20 -0.42
N PRO A 71 -3.03 -0.04 0.09
CA PRO A 71 -2.11 -1.13 -0.23
C PRO A 71 -1.87 -1.28 -1.74
N PRO A 72 -0.63 -1.59 -2.17
CA PRO A 72 0.49 -1.98 -1.33
C PRO A 72 1.22 -0.82 -0.60
N PHE A 73 0.85 0.43 -0.88
CA PHE A 73 1.55 1.61 -0.36
C PHE A 73 0.97 2.16 0.95
N ASN A 74 1.83 2.85 1.69
CA ASN A 74 1.47 3.73 2.79
C ASN A 74 1.97 5.15 2.49
N SER A 75 1.12 6.15 2.65
CA SER A 75 1.46 7.57 2.49
C SER A 75 2.27 8.10 3.67
N GLN A 76 2.12 7.47 4.84
CA GLN A 76 2.95 7.78 6.00
C GLN A 76 4.24 6.95 5.92
N PRO A 77 5.38 7.51 6.36
CA PRO A 77 6.63 6.75 6.43
C PRO A 77 6.47 5.47 7.25
N THR A 78 6.88 4.36 6.68
CA THR A 78 7.05 3.07 7.37
C THR A 78 8.52 2.65 7.29
N GLN A 79 8.88 1.60 8.02
CA GLN A 79 10.20 0.97 7.90
C GLN A 79 10.46 0.37 6.51
N TYR A 80 9.42 0.10 5.71
CA TYR A 80 9.56 -0.50 4.39
C TYR A 80 9.73 0.57 3.33
N ARG A 81 10.96 1.06 3.17
CA ARG A 81 11.32 2.13 2.22
C ARG A 81 11.47 1.53 0.84
N ILE A 82 10.75 2.10 -0.14
CA ILE A 82 10.70 1.57 -1.51
C ILE A 82 11.30 2.59 -2.47
N SER A 83 12.26 2.12 -3.25
CA SER A 83 13.00 2.88 -4.25
C SER A 83 12.84 2.27 -5.63
N VAL A 84 12.64 3.10 -6.66
CA VAL A 84 12.54 2.62 -8.06
C VAL A 84 13.33 3.55 -8.97
N GLY A 85 14.30 3.00 -9.70
CA GLY A 85 15.25 3.79 -10.49
C GLY A 85 16.16 4.67 -9.63
N GLY A 86 16.57 4.17 -8.46
CA GLY A 86 17.48 4.87 -7.54
C GLY A 86 16.83 5.94 -6.66
N GLU A 87 15.52 6.19 -6.80
CA GLU A 87 14.81 7.20 -6.02
C GLU A 87 13.88 6.57 -5.00
N GLN A 88 14.10 6.86 -3.72
CA GLN A 88 13.20 6.48 -2.64
C GLN A 88 12.03 7.47 -2.55
N ARG A 89 10.85 7.03 -2.97
CA ARG A 89 9.62 7.87 -2.92
C ARG A 89 8.45 7.21 -2.21
N TRP A 90 8.46 5.88 -2.09
CA TRP A 90 7.30 5.12 -1.60
C TRP A 90 7.62 4.41 -0.30
N PHE A 91 6.56 4.08 0.44
CA PHE A 91 6.62 3.22 1.61
C PHE A 91 5.61 2.07 1.44
N GLY A 92 6.01 0.85 1.82
CA GLY A 92 5.10 -0.30 1.85
C GLY A 92 4.22 -0.28 3.10
N GLN A 93 2.97 -0.74 2.99
CA GLN A 93 2.10 -0.91 4.15
C GLN A 93 2.66 -1.95 5.14
N CYS A 94 3.17 -3.07 4.62
CA CYS A 94 3.81 -4.13 5.39
C CYS A 94 4.91 -4.80 4.55
N GLY A 95 5.66 -5.74 5.13
CA GLY A 95 6.76 -6.41 4.44
C GLY A 95 6.33 -7.17 3.18
N PHE A 96 5.15 -7.82 3.19
CA PHE A 96 4.63 -8.52 2.02
C PHE A 96 4.09 -7.57 0.95
N GLU A 97 3.37 -6.53 1.35
CA GLU A 97 2.88 -5.50 0.43
C GLU A 97 4.05 -4.76 -0.24
N ALA A 98 5.15 -4.52 0.49
CA ALA A 98 6.36 -3.94 -0.09
C ALA A 98 6.89 -4.78 -1.26
N LEU A 99 6.93 -6.11 -1.12
CA LEU A 99 7.31 -7.02 -2.22
C LEU A 99 6.34 -6.94 -3.40
N ALA A 100 5.03 -6.84 -3.14
CA ALA A 100 4.01 -6.78 -4.17
C ALA A 100 4.12 -5.52 -5.06
N THR A 101 4.78 -4.45 -4.59
CA THR A 101 4.95 -3.23 -5.38
C THR A 101 5.72 -3.43 -6.69
N CYS A 102 6.52 -4.49 -6.83
CA CYS A 102 7.22 -4.79 -8.09
C CYS A 102 6.27 -4.89 -9.29
N TRP A 103 5.03 -5.36 -9.09
CA TRP A 103 4.02 -5.47 -10.16
C TRP A 103 3.49 -4.11 -10.64
N LEU A 104 3.71 -3.05 -9.87
CA LEU A 104 3.33 -1.67 -10.24
C LEU A 104 4.42 -0.96 -11.05
N PHE A 105 5.60 -1.57 -11.19
CA PHE A 105 6.76 -1.03 -11.91
C PHE A 105 7.33 -2.06 -12.90
N PRO A 106 6.56 -2.47 -13.94
CA PRO A 106 6.96 -3.54 -14.83
C PRO A 106 8.32 -3.25 -15.51
N GLY A 107 9.19 -4.26 -15.53
CA GLY A 107 10.54 -4.18 -16.11
C GLY A 107 11.54 -3.34 -15.32
N ARG A 108 11.17 -2.81 -14.14
CA ARG A 108 12.06 -2.01 -13.29
C ARG A 108 12.41 -2.78 -12.03
N THR A 109 13.66 -2.65 -11.57
CA THR A 109 14.03 -3.11 -10.22
C THR A 109 13.42 -2.18 -9.19
N VAL A 110 12.75 -2.78 -8.22
CA VAL A 110 12.31 -2.16 -6.99
C VAL A 110 13.27 -2.58 -5.89
N THR A 111 13.85 -1.60 -5.20
CA THR A 111 14.69 -1.83 -4.02
C THR A 111 13.85 -1.55 -2.78
N ILE A 112 13.89 -2.47 -1.81
CA ILE A 112 13.21 -2.34 -0.53
C ILE A 112 14.27 -2.34 0.56
N GLU A 113 14.35 -1.25 1.32
CA GLU A 113 15.21 -1.13 2.49
C GLU A 113 14.33 -1.13 3.73
N ALA A 114 14.68 -1.95 4.72
CA ALA A 114 13.96 -2.04 5.99
C ALA A 114 14.90 -2.42 7.15
N SER A 115 14.40 -2.32 8.37
CA SER A 115 15.04 -2.89 9.56
C SER A 115 14.37 -4.20 9.94
N CYS A 116 15.15 -5.18 10.40
CA CYS A 116 14.63 -6.39 11.01
C CYS A 116 13.77 -6.02 12.22
N LEU A 117 12.55 -6.56 12.31
CA LEU A 117 11.63 -6.21 13.39
C LEU A 117 11.95 -6.89 14.73
N ASP A 118 12.87 -7.85 14.73
CA ASP A 118 13.35 -8.52 15.94
C ASP A 118 14.61 -7.83 16.49
N CYS A 119 15.68 -7.75 15.70
CA CYS A 119 16.98 -7.22 16.16
C CYS A 119 17.28 -5.77 15.74
N GLY A 120 16.54 -5.20 14.78
CA GLY A 120 16.77 -3.83 14.27
C GLY A 120 17.83 -3.71 13.17
N ASP A 121 18.58 -4.78 12.87
CA ASP A 121 19.62 -4.77 11.85
C ASP A 121 19.06 -4.44 10.45
N PRO A 122 19.85 -3.80 9.57
CA PRO A 122 19.38 -3.42 8.25
C PRO A 122 19.16 -4.64 7.35
N MET A 123 18.14 -4.55 6.50
CA MET A 123 17.80 -5.52 5.47
C MET A 123 17.52 -4.79 4.16
N ALA A 124 17.99 -5.34 3.05
CA ALA A 124 17.78 -4.82 1.71
C ALA A 124 17.41 -5.93 0.73
N LEU A 125 16.39 -5.69 -0.09
CA LEU A 125 15.92 -6.61 -1.11
C LEU A 125 15.83 -5.89 -2.45
N GLU A 126 16.21 -6.58 -3.52
CA GLU A 126 15.97 -6.14 -4.90
C GLU A 126 15.03 -7.13 -5.58
N ILE A 127 13.93 -6.61 -6.13
CA ILE A 127 12.91 -7.41 -6.79
C ILE A 127 12.56 -6.80 -8.15
N ARG A 128 12.44 -7.65 -9.17
CA ARG A 128 12.02 -7.27 -10.53
C ARG A 128 11.04 -8.30 -11.07
N ASP A 129 9.87 -7.86 -11.52
CA ASP A 129 8.85 -8.70 -12.17
C ASP A 129 8.55 -10.01 -11.39
N GLY A 130 8.40 -9.88 -10.07
CA GLY A 130 8.10 -11.00 -9.16
C GLY A 130 9.30 -11.89 -8.80
N ARG A 131 10.52 -11.55 -9.21
CA ARG A 131 11.75 -12.31 -8.89
C ARG A 131 12.65 -11.52 -7.95
N LEU A 132 13.04 -12.14 -6.84
CA LEU A 132 14.11 -11.62 -5.98
C LEU A 132 15.46 -11.75 -6.72
N GLU A 133 16.07 -10.62 -7.03
CA GLU A 133 17.38 -10.54 -7.69
C GLU A 133 18.51 -10.49 -6.64
N ALA A 134 18.28 -9.83 -5.50
CA ALA A 134 19.21 -9.77 -4.37
C ALA A 134 18.46 -9.69 -3.03
N VAL A 135 19.06 -10.26 -1.98
CA VAL A 135 18.55 -10.23 -0.60
C VAL A 135 19.75 -10.17 0.35
N GLU A 136 19.81 -9.16 1.20
CA GLU A 136 20.85 -8.95 2.21
C GLU A 136 20.20 -8.62 3.57
N PRO A 137 20.51 -9.35 4.65
CA PRO A 137 21.25 -10.61 4.65
C PRO A 137 20.50 -11.73 3.94
N ALA A 138 21.21 -12.73 3.41
CA ALA A 138 20.59 -13.90 2.76
C ALA A 138 19.65 -14.70 3.68
N THR A 139 19.70 -14.45 4.98
CA THR A 139 18.86 -15.05 6.03
C THR A 139 17.54 -14.31 6.30
N VAL A 140 17.21 -13.26 5.54
CA VAL A 140 15.92 -12.55 5.67
C VAL A 140 14.76 -13.52 5.53
N VAL A 141 13.79 -13.42 6.44
CA VAL A 141 12.55 -14.21 6.42
C VAL A 141 11.33 -13.30 6.53
N GLY A 142 10.26 -13.67 5.85
CA GLY A 142 8.96 -13.05 6.00
C GLY A 142 8.17 -13.71 7.13
N HIS A 143 7.75 -12.93 8.12
CA HIS A 143 6.85 -13.40 9.17
C HIS A 143 5.41 -12.94 8.89
N CYS A 144 4.47 -13.89 8.85
CA CYS A 144 3.04 -13.62 8.77
C CYS A 144 2.32 -14.36 9.89
N ASN A 145 1.56 -13.64 10.70
CA ASN A 145 0.64 -14.27 11.63
C ASN A 145 -0.52 -14.88 10.84
N SER A 146 -0.58 -16.20 10.80
CA SER A 146 -1.72 -16.89 10.19
C SER A 146 -2.97 -16.62 11.01
N PRO A 147 -4.10 -16.18 10.41
CA PRO A 147 -5.36 -16.08 11.13
C PRO A 147 -5.84 -17.44 11.65
N TRP A 148 -5.27 -18.55 11.17
CA TRP A 148 -5.56 -19.89 11.72
C TRP A 148 -5.12 -20.04 13.18
N SER A 149 -4.00 -19.43 13.60
CA SER A 149 -3.58 -19.50 15.01
C SER A 149 -4.45 -18.60 15.91
N LEU A 150 -4.94 -17.48 15.38
CA LEU A 150 -5.88 -16.56 16.04
C LEU A 150 -7.30 -17.14 16.15
N LEU A 151 -7.73 -17.94 15.16
CA LEU A 151 -9.03 -18.62 15.16
C LEU A 151 -9.01 -19.96 15.91
N ALA A 152 -7.84 -20.61 16.04
CA ALA A 152 -7.71 -21.92 16.68
C ALA A 152 -7.43 -21.86 18.20
N ASP A 153 -6.80 -20.80 18.71
CA ASP A 153 -6.55 -20.62 20.15
C ASP A 153 -6.64 -19.13 20.56
N PRO A 154 -7.62 -18.76 21.42
CA PRO A 154 -7.77 -17.40 21.93
C PRO A 154 -6.52 -16.84 22.63
N LYS A 155 -5.61 -17.68 23.13
CA LYS A 155 -4.35 -17.25 23.76
C LYS A 155 -3.33 -16.70 22.77
N ASN A 156 -3.52 -16.94 21.47
CA ASN A 156 -2.65 -16.40 20.42
C ASN A 156 -3.04 -14.99 19.99
N ILE A 157 -4.10 -14.40 20.56
CA ILE A 157 -4.49 -13.02 20.32
C ILE A 157 -3.55 -12.12 21.15
N PRO A 158 -2.62 -11.39 20.53
CA PRO A 158 -1.76 -10.48 21.27
C PRO A 158 -2.64 -9.36 21.87
N PHE A 159 -2.43 -9.05 23.15
CA PHE A 159 -3.12 -7.97 23.89
C PHE A 159 -4.61 -8.19 24.19
N MET A 160 -5.07 -9.45 24.23
CA MET A 160 -6.33 -9.84 24.90
C MET A 160 -6.06 -10.42 26.30
#